data_AF-A0A8X6RT13-F1
#
_entry.id   AF-A0A8X6RT13-F1
#
_cell.length_a   1.000
_cell.length_b   1.000
_cell.length_c   1.000
_cell.angle_alpha   90.00
_cell.angle_beta   90.00
_cell.angle_gamma   90.00
#
_symmetry.space_group_name_H-M   'P 1'
#
loop_
_entity.id
_entity.type
_entity.pdbx_description
1 polymer ?
#
loop_
_entity_poly.entity_id
_entity_poly.type
_entity_poly.pdbx_seq_one_letter_code
_entity_poly.pdbx_strand_id
1 'polypeptide(L)'
;MAINTPKDRSMELHGSPTGAHFGVMKTLQKVRFYWNNARSDVEIWCRTCDVCAARKVPRIRTRERLHTQLFKVGAPFKRMAFRILVPLPRSLYTLSQKNICTQKKSSYNHETRQECSLDALRRNRRQYEQLTDFDRGRIIGLREAGWSNRRIGRHLGRSDMVVARCGQQWITEGRVYRRGGSGRPRNTNDREDRAIRRVATSAPTTSLASIQRHLPPSRHPVPSRETIRRRLTEVGLRSRRPLRRLPLTPHHRQCRLDFCRPRATWSVTDWRRVVFSDESRFSLSADDHRTRVWRRSGQRSDPAFIVERHTAISQGVTVWGAISGTHDHL
;
A
#
# COMPACT_ATOMS: atom_id res chain seq x y z
N MET A 1 -19.08 -34.84 -49.09
CA MET A 1 -18.92 -33.42 -49.49
C MET A 1 -19.49 -32.55 -48.39
N ALA A 2 -18.65 -31.95 -47.54
CA ALA A 2 -19.13 -31.02 -46.50
C ALA A 2 -19.35 -29.65 -47.15
N ILE A 3 -20.60 -29.19 -47.14
CA ILE A 3 -21.00 -27.91 -47.71
C ILE A 3 -20.46 -26.82 -46.77
N ASN A 4 -19.41 -26.10 -47.19
CA ASN A 4 -18.80 -25.01 -46.42
C ASN A 4 -19.61 -23.72 -46.60
N THR A 5 -20.85 -23.66 -46.08
CA THR A 5 -21.57 -22.39 -46.10
C THR A 5 -21.13 -21.49 -44.93
N PRO A 6 -21.17 -20.15 -45.09
CA PRO A 6 -20.93 -19.21 -44.00
C PRO A 6 -21.79 -19.47 -42.76
N LYS A 7 -23.00 -20.03 -42.95
CA LYS A 7 -23.94 -20.41 -41.89
C LYS A 7 -23.36 -21.51 -41.00
N ASP A 8 -22.82 -22.57 -41.59
CA ASP A 8 -22.29 -23.72 -40.85
C ASP A 8 -21.06 -23.33 -40.00
N ARG A 9 -20.19 -22.47 -40.54
CA ARG A 9 -19.05 -21.90 -39.79
C ARG A 9 -19.48 -21.04 -38.60
N SER A 10 -20.60 -20.34 -38.70
CA SER A 10 -21.12 -19.54 -37.59
C SER A 10 -21.63 -20.41 -36.44
N MET A 11 -22.19 -21.58 -36.77
CA MET A 11 -22.69 -22.55 -35.81
C MET A 11 -21.53 -23.21 -35.05
N GLU A 12 -20.44 -23.52 -35.75
CA GLU A 12 -19.21 -24.05 -35.15
C GLU A 12 -18.56 -23.04 -34.17
N LEU A 13 -18.50 -21.76 -34.54
CA LEU A 13 -17.96 -20.72 -33.66
C LEU A 13 -18.78 -20.53 -32.37
N HIS A 14 -20.10 -20.74 -32.41
CA HIS A 14 -20.96 -20.64 -31.25
C HIS A 14 -20.78 -21.80 -30.25
N GLY A 15 -20.72 -23.03 -30.77
CA GLY A 15 -20.58 -24.26 -29.99
C GLY A 15 -19.14 -24.61 -29.59
N SER A 16 -18.14 -23.95 -30.17
CA SER A 16 -16.73 -24.18 -29.83
C SER A 16 -16.43 -23.89 -28.35
N PRO A 17 -15.44 -24.56 -27.74
CA PRO A 17 -15.01 -24.29 -26.36
C PRO A 17 -14.62 -22.82 -26.11
N THR A 18 -14.12 -22.13 -27.14
CA THR A 18 -13.79 -20.70 -27.12
C THR A 18 -15.00 -19.80 -27.42
N GLY A 19 -16.07 -20.35 -27.99
CA GLY A 19 -17.35 -19.71 -28.31
C GLY A 19 -18.26 -19.50 -27.11
N ALA A 20 -18.12 -20.32 -26.07
CA ALA A 20 -18.76 -20.23 -24.75
C ALA A 20 -20.27 -19.87 -24.73
N HIS A 21 -21.01 -20.12 -25.82
CA HIS A 21 -22.44 -19.84 -25.94
C HIS A 21 -22.82 -18.39 -25.60
N PHE A 22 -22.06 -17.42 -26.10
CA PHE A 22 -22.14 -15.99 -25.71
C PHE A 22 -23.44 -15.24 -26.10
N GLY A 23 -24.48 -15.93 -26.59
CA GLY A 23 -25.75 -15.34 -27.01
C GLY A 23 -25.67 -14.62 -28.37
N VAL A 24 -26.83 -14.19 -28.89
CA VAL A 24 -26.99 -13.73 -30.28
C VAL A 24 -26.03 -12.59 -30.64
N MET A 25 -25.95 -11.53 -29.83
CA MET A 25 -25.16 -10.34 -30.16
C MET A 25 -23.66 -10.63 -30.23
N LYS A 26 -23.13 -11.39 -29.27
CA LYS A 26 -21.69 -11.72 -29.22
C LYS A 26 -21.32 -12.78 -30.25
N THR A 27 -22.26 -13.65 -30.62
CA THR A 27 -22.06 -14.60 -31.72
C THR A 27 -21.95 -13.85 -33.03
N LEU A 28 -22.86 -12.91 -33.32
CA LEU A 28 -22.79 -12.05 -34.51
C LEU A 28 -21.49 -11.24 -34.60
N GLN A 29 -21.00 -10.70 -33.47
CA GLN A 29 -19.75 -9.95 -33.44
C GLN A 29 -18.52 -10.81 -33.77
N LYS A 30 -18.60 -12.14 -33.57
CA LYS A 30 -17.52 -13.09 -33.85
C LYS A 30 -17.53 -13.62 -35.28
N VAL A 31 -18.69 -13.60 -35.93
CA VAL A 31 -18.82 -14.04 -37.32
C VAL A 31 -18.14 -13.01 -38.22
N ARG A 32 -17.11 -13.43 -38.97
CA ARG A 32 -16.34 -12.56 -39.88
C ARG A 32 -16.89 -12.53 -41.32
N PHE A 33 -17.98 -13.25 -41.59
CA PHE A 33 -18.59 -13.40 -42.91
C PHE A 33 -20.03 -12.88 -42.89
N TYR A 34 -20.46 -12.22 -43.96
CA TYR A 34 -21.81 -11.68 -44.09
C TYR A 34 -22.68 -12.58 -44.96
N TRP A 35 -23.97 -12.73 -44.61
CA TRP A 35 -25.00 -13.30 -45.47
C TRP A 35 -26.39 -12.74 -45.13
N ASN A 36 -27.35 -12.86 -46.07
CA ASN A 36 -28.73 -12.41 -45.85
C ASN A 36 -29.40 -13.20 -44.71
N ASN A 37 -30.06 -12.47 -43.80
CA ASN A 37 -30.70 -13.00 -42.60
C ASN A 37 -29.76 -13.62 -41.55
N ALA A 38 -28.46 -13.27 -41.56
CA ALA A 38 -27.48 -13.76 -40.58
C ALA A 38 -27.92 -13.59 -39.11
N ARG A 39 -28.58 -12.47 -38.79
CA ARG A 39 -29.13 -12.24 -37.45
C ARG A 39 -30.21 -13.24 -37.09
N SER A 40 -31.18 -13.46 -37.99
CA SER A 40 -32.30 -14.38 -37.78
C SER A 40 -31.82 -15.82 -37.64
N ASP A 41 -30.86 -16.24 -38.48
CA ASP A 41 -30.27 -17.58 -38.42
C ASP A 41 -29.52 -17.82 -37.10
N VAL A 42 -28.70 -16.86 -36.67
CA VAL A 42 -27.98 -16.94 -35.38
C VAL A 42 -28.95 -16.90 -34.20
N GLU A 43 -30.06 -16.17 -34.33
CA GLU A 43 -31.10 -16.11 -33.31
C GLU A 43 -31.87 -17.43 -33.18
N ILE A 44 -32.27 -18.03 -34.31
CA ILE A 44 -32.88 -19.36 -34.35
C ILE A 44 -31.92 -20.37 -33.72
N TRP A 45 -30.64 -20.35 -34.11
CA TRP A 45 -29.63 -21.26 -33.55
C TRP A 45 -29.40 -21.08 -32.05
N CYS A 46 -29.31 -19.84 -31.56
CA CYS A 46 -29.20 -19.57 -30.12
C CYS A 46 -30.46 -19.96 -29.33
N ARG A 47 -31.62 -20.08 -29.99
CA ARG A 47 -32.87 -20.55 -29.38
C ARG A 47 -32.96 -22.08 -29.39
N THR A 48 -32.49 -22.75 -30.44
CA THR A 48 -32.52 -24.21 -30.59
C THR A 48 -31.30 -24.91 -30.00
N CYS A 49 -30.25 -24.19 -29.58
CA CYS A 49 -29.09 -24.77 -28.95
C CYS A 49 -29.41 -25.31 -27.55
N ASP A 50 -29.30 -26.62 -27.35
CA ASP A 50 -29.59 -27.31 -26.09
C ASP A 50 -28.78 -26.76 -24.90
N VAL A 51 -27.52 -26.38 -25.11
CA VAL A 51 -26.66 -25.79 -24.06
C VAL A 51 -27.13 -24.38 -23.67
N CYS A 52 -27.59 -23.59 -24.64
CA CYS A 52 -28.19 -22.27 -24.37
C CYS A 52 -29.58 -22.41 -23.72
N ALA A 53 -30.39 -23.36 -24.19
CA ALA A 53 -31.72 -23.65 -23.67
C ALA A 53 -31.65 -24.15 -22.21
N ALA A 54 -30.76 -25.09 -21.91
CA ALA A 54 -30.52 -25.59 -20.56
C ALA A 54 -30.04 -24.52 -19.57
N ARG A 55 -29.33 -23.48 -20.06
CA ARG A 55 -28.89 -22.34 -19.24
C ARG A 55 -29.95 -21.24 -19.10
N LYS A 56 -30.88 -21.14 -20.04
CA LYS A 56 -32.03 -20.22 -19.97
C LYS A 56 -33.15 -20.90 -19.18
N VAL A 57 -32.98 -20.95 -17.86
CA VAL A 57 -34.12 -21.23 -16.97
C VAL A 57 -35.18 -20.15 -17.25
N PRO A 58 -36.46 -20.50 -17.48
CA PRO A 58 -37.51 -19.51 -17.55
C PRO A 58 -37.39 -18.63 -16.30
N ARG A 59 -37.43 -17.30 -16.47
CA ARG A 59 -37.67 -16.43 -15.32
C ARG A 59 -39.08 -16.71 -14.84
N ILE A 60 -39.24 -17.76 -14.03
CA ILE A 60 -40.40 -17.90 -13.17
C ILE A 60 -40.31 -16.68 -12.27
N ARG A 61 -41.08 -15.64 -12.57
CA ARG A 61 -41.45 -14.66 -11.57
C ARG A 61 -42.39 -15.41 -10.64
N THR A 62 -41.85 -16.22 -9.74
CA THR A 62 -42.60 -16.53 -8.55
C THR A 62 -42.78 -15.18 -7.86
N ARG A 63 -43.98 -14.62 -7.98
CA ARG A 63 -44.60 -13.94 -6.84
C ARG A 63 -44.80 -15.01 -5.76
N GLU A 64 -43.71 -15.60 -5.29
CA GLU A 64 -43.70 -16.17 -3.98
C GLU A 64 -43.88 -14.94 -3.10
N ARG A 65 -45.06 -14.84 -2.48
CA ARG A 65 -45.13 -14.20 -1.18
C ARG A 65 -43.92 -14.72 -0.43
N LEU A 66 -42.99 -13.85 -0.07
CA LEU A 66 -42.09 -14.15 1.03
C LEU A 66 -43.02 -14.64 2.13
N HIS A 67 -43.08 -15.95 2.35
CA HIS A 67 -43.48 -16.46 3.63
C HIS A 67 -42.41 -15.90 4.55
N THR A 68 -42.68 -14.72 5.08
CA THR A 68 -42.13 -14.28 6.35
C THR A 68 -42.66 -15.25 7.39
N GLN A 69 -42.19 -16.50 7.32
CA GLN A 69 -42.04 -17.26 8.54
C GLN A 69 -41.04 -16.45 9.34
N LEU A 70 -41.55 -15.79 10.38
CA LEU A 70 -40.74 -15.22 11.45
C LEU A 70 -39.94 -16.38 12.04
N PHE A 71 -38.72 -16.57 11.55
CA PHE A 71 -37.79 -17.48 12.17
C PHE A 71 -37.32 -16.81 13.46
N LYS A 72 -37.79 -17.30 14.63
CA LYS A 72 -37.31 -16.84 15.94
C LYS A 72 -35.80 -17.11 16.04
N VAL A 73 -34.99 -16.06 16.19
CA VAL A 73 -33.55 -16.16 16.41
C VAL A 73 -33.23 -15.60 17.80
N GLY A 74 -32.82 -16.47 18.73
CA GLY A 74 -32.72 -16.13 20.16
C GLY A 74 -31.44 -15.43 20.63
N ALA A 75 -30.59 -14.89 19.73
CA ALA A 75 -29.48 -13.97 20.06
C ALA A 75 -28.87 -13.35 18.78
N PRO A 76 -28.22 -12.17 18.86
CA PRO A 76 -27.40 -11.64 17.77
C PRO A 76 -26.34 -12.67 17.33
N PHE A 77 -26.17 -12.89 16.02
CA PHE A 77 -25.27 -13.89 15.43
C PHE A 77 -25.59 -15.38 15.68
N LYS A 78 -26.73 -15.72 16.32
CA LYS A 78 -27.09 -17.12 16.61
C LYS A 78 -27.40 -17.97 15.38
N ARG A 79 -27.86 -17.33 14.29
CA ARG A 79 -28.06 -17.95 12.98
C ARG A 79 -27.67 -16.94 11.89
N MET A 80 -26.75 -17.33 11.02
CA MET A 80 -26.46 -16.60 9.78
C MET A 80 -26.93 -17.47 8.62
N ALA A 81 -27.90 -16.99 7.85
CA ALA A 81 -28.35 -17.65 6.64
C ALA A 81 -27.61 -17.04 5.45
N PHE A 82 -26.82 -17.85 4.75
CA PHE A 82 -26.10 -17.44 3.55
C PHE A 82 -26.68 -18.20 2.36
N ARG A 83 -27.24 -17.47 1.39
CA ARG A 83 -27.63 -18.06 0.10
C ARG A 83 -26.52 -17.81 -0.91
N ILE A 84 -25.80 -18.87 -1.28
CA ILE A 84 -24.77 -18.83 -2.33
C ILE A 84 -25.47 -19.07 -3.68
N LEU A 85 -25.51 -18.04 -4.54
CA LEU A 85 -26.17 -18.09 -5.85
C LEU A 85 -25.19 -18.37 -7.00
N VAL A 86 -24.31 -19.37 -6.87
CA VAL A 86 -23.48 -19.90 -7.97
C VAL A 86 -23.10 -21.34 -7.64
N PRO A 87 -23.09 -22.31 -8.57
CA PRO A 87 -22.43 -23.59 -8.32
C PRO A 87 -20.96 -23.35 -7.96
N LEU A 88 -20.57 -23.76 -6.76
CA LEU A 88 -19.19 -23.71 -6.31
C LEU A 88 -18.33 -24.53 -7.29
N PRO A 89 -17.23 -23.99 -7.84
CA PRO A 89 -16.29 -24.81 -8.59
C PRO A 89 -15.77 -25.90 -7.64
N ARG A 90 -15.94 -27.17 -8.03
CA ARG A 90 -15.35 -28.31 -7.29
C ARG A 90 -13.85 -28.07 -7.21
N SER A 91 -13.30 -27.95 -6.00
CA SER A 91 -11.85 -27.97 -5.83
C SER A 91 -11.36 -29.36 -6.22
N LEU A 92 -10.33 -29.45 -7.06
CA LEU A 92 -9.54 -30.68 -7.26
C LEU A 92 -8.59 -30.95 -6.08
N TYR A 93 -8.83 -30.30 -4.94
CA TYR A 93 -8.04 -30.46 -3.73
C TYR A 93 -9.00 -30.86 -2.62
N THR A 94 -8.94 -32.13 -2.25
CA THR A 94 -9.39 -32.63 -0.95
C THR A 94 -8.56 -31.94 0.13
N LEU A 95 -9.12 -30.90 0.74
CA LEU A 95 -8.56 -30.31 1.95
C LEU A 95 -8.74 -31.32 3.10
N SER A 96 -7.74 -32.17 3.26
CA SER A 96 -7.42 -32.76 4.57
C SER A 96 -7.32 -31.60 5.58
N GLN A 97 -8.03 -31.73 6.69
CA GLN A 97 -7.91 -30.87 7.86
C GLN A 97 -6.43 -30.78 8.27
N LYS A 98 -5.74 -29.71 7.85
CA LYS A 98 -4.43 -29.38 8.38
C LYS A 98 -4.62 -28.56 9.64
N ASN A 99 -4.48 -29.25 10.76
CA ASN A 99 -4.19 -28.68 12.07
C ASN A 99 -3.08 -27.63 11.93
N ILE A 100 -3.38 -26.39 12.33
CA ILE A 100 -2.38 -25.35 12.54
C ILE A 100 -1.64 -25.75 13.83
N CYS A 101 -0.55 -26.49 13.68
CA CYS A 101 0.40 -26.77 14.74
C CYS A 101 1.48 -25.69 14.73
N THR A 102 1.54 -24.92 15.80
CA THR A 102 2.62 -24.01 16.15
C THR A 102 3.88 -24.81 16.51
N GLN A 103 4.82 -24.92 15.58
CA GLN A 103 6.16 -25.42 15.91
C GLN A 103 7.09 -24.25 16.26
N LYS A 104 7.34 -24.10 17.57
CA LYS A 104 8.59 -23.56 18.08
C LYS A 104 9.73 -24.47 17.62
N LYS A 105 10.69 -23.94 16.86
CA LYS A 105 12.03 -24.53 16.76
C LYS A 105 13.00 -23.70 17.59
N SER A 106 13.15 -24.14 18.83
CA SER A 106 14.42 -24.08 19.55
C SER A 106 15.37 -25.04 18.84
N SER A 107 16.55 -24.56 18.45
CA SER A 107 17.81 -25.30 18.55
C SER A 107 18.96 -24.34 18.25
N TYR A 108 19.77 -24.16 19.29
CA TYR A 108 21.11 -23.61 19.27
C TYR A 108 21.97 -24.27 18.18
N ASN A 109 22.86 -23.50 17.56
CA ASN A 109 24.17 -23.94 17.11
C ASN A 109 25.15 -22.77 17.27
N HIS A 110 25.94 -22.83 18.35
CA HIS A 110 27.17 -22.08 18.51
C HIS A 110 28.28 -22.93 17.89
N GLU A 111 28.70 -22.60 16.68
CA GLU A 111 29.94 -23.11 16.09
C GLU A 111 30.80 -21.91 15.67
N THR A 112 31.60 -21.47 16.64
CA THR A 112 33.05 -21.28 16.55
C THR A 112 33.59 -21.02 15.14
N ARG A 113 33.44 -19.79 14.66
CA ARG A 113 34.34 -19.27 13.62
C ARG A 113 35.67 -18.93 14.28
N GLN A 114 36.66 -19.76 13.96
CA GLN A 114 38.08 -19.49 14.15
C GLN A 114 38.39 -18.02 13.83
N GLU A 115 38.74 -17.26 14.85
CA GLU A 115 39.45 -15.99 14.72
C GLU A 115 40.82 -16.33 14.16
N CYS A 116 40.93 -16.26 12.83
CA CYS A 116 42.21 -16.30 12.15
C CYS A 116 42.95 -15.01 12.51
N SER A 117 44.02 -15.18 13.30
CA SER A 117 44.87 -14.12 13.82
C SER A 117 45.55 -13.35 12.68
N LEU A 118 44.90 -12.30 12.20
CA LEU A 118 45.54 -11.21 11.44
C LEU A 118 45.83 -10.01 12.35
N ASP A 119 46.25 -10.27 13.59
CA ASP A 119 46.59 -9.24 14.58
C ASP A 119 48.10 -8.90 14.65
N ALA A 120 48.92 -9.43 13.73
CA ALA A 120 50.38 -9.26 13.78
C ALA A 120 50.96 -8.12 12.92
N LEU A 121 50.15 -7.25 12.30
CA LEU A 121 50.65 -6.02 11.64
C LEU A 121 49.71 -4.81 11.87
N ARG A 122 49.21 -4.64 13.09
CA ARG A 122 48.65 -3.34 13.50
C ARG A 122 49.80 -2.34 13.61
N ARG A 123 50.09 -1.66 12.48
CA ARG A 123 50.86 -0.42 12.46
C ARG A 123 50.38 0.42 13.64
N ASN A 124 51.31 0.77 14.52
CA ASN A 124 51.11 1.61 15.68
C ASN A 124 50.58 2.98 15.21
N ARG A 125 49.27 3.08 14.95
CA ARG A 125 48.60 4.36 14.69
C ARG A 125 48.64 5.06 16.03
N ARG A 126 49.62 5.96 16.19
CA ARG A 126 49.59 6.98 17.25
C ARG A 126 48.21 7.62 17.18
N GLN A 127 47.35 7.26 18.12
CA GLN A 127 45.99 7.77 18.17
C GLN A 127 46.14 9.22 18.64
N TYR A 128 46.10 10.16 17.69
CA TYR A 128 46.17 11.58 18.01
C TYR A 128 44.90 11.97 18.75
N GLU A 129 44.99 12.03 20.07
CA GLU A 129 43.90 12.47 20.92
C GLU A 129 43.62 13.95 20.68
N GLN A 130 42.35 14.28 20.45
CA GLN A 130 41.94 15.66 20.20
C GLN A 130 41.99 16.45 21.50
N LEU A 131 42.48 17.70 21.42
CA LEU A 131 42.53 18.61 22.55
C LEU A 131 41.11 18.93 23.04
N THR A 132 40.83 18.63 24.32
CA THR A 132 39.54 18.90 24.95
C THR A 132 39.28 20.40 25.07
N ASP A 133 38.02 20.82 25.17
CA ASP A 133 37.70 22.24 25.37
C ASP A 133 38.27 22.77 26.71
N PHE A 134 38.36 21.90 27.73
CA PHE A 134 39.02 22.23 28.99
C PHE A 134 40.53 22.45 28.84
N ASP A 135 41.21 21.58 28.09
CA ASP A 135 42.65 21.74 27.79
C ASP A 135 42.92 23.01 26.98
N ARG A 136 42.01 23.37 26.06
CA ARG A 136 42.08 24.65 25.32
C ARG A 136 41.96 25.85 26.26
N GLY A 137 41.03 25.82 27.21
CA GLY A 137 40.89 26.84 28.25
C GLY A 137 42.14 26.96 29.13
N ARG A 138 42.71 25.83 29.57
CA ARG A 138 43.97 25.82 30.34
C ARG A 138 45.15 26.41 29.56
N ILE A 139 45.25 26.10 28.26
CA ILE A 139 46.28 26.69 27.39
C ILE A 139 46.16 28.20 27.33
N ILE A 140 44.95 28.73 27.19
CA ILE A 140 44.71 30.17 27.11
C ILE A 140 45.04 30.84 28.45
N GLY A 141 44.50 30.33 29.57
CA GLY A 141 44.77 30.89 30.90
C GLY A 141 46.25 30.87 31.29
N LEU A 142 46.99 29.79 30.97
CA LEU A 142 48.43 29.72 31.24
C LEU A 142 49.23 30.68 30.35
N ARG A 143 48.75 30.94 29.13
CA ARG A 143 49.38 31.90 28.22
C ARG A 143 49.14 33.34 28.66
N GLU A 144 47.94 33.68 29.13
CA GLU A 144 47.63 34.97 29.74
C GLU A 144 48.47 35.21 31.00
N ALA A 145 48.77 34.15 31.76
CA ALA A 145 49.71 34.18 32.89
C ALA A 145 51.20 34.30 32.48
N GLY A 146 51.50 34.51 31.20
CA GLY A 146 52.85 34.75 30.68
C GLY A 146 53.72 33.49 30.49
N TRP A 147 53.15 32.28 30.52
CA TRP A 147 53.93 31.07 30.33
C TRP A 147 54.33 30.87 28.86
N SER A 148 55.56 30.40 28.63
CA SER A 148 56.01 30.05 27.28
C SER A 148 55.33 28.79 26.73
N ASN A 149 55.11 28.72 25.41
CA ASN A 149 54.43 27.59 24.76
C ASN A 149 55.07 26.22 25.11
N ARG A 150 56.40 26.16 25.24
CA ARG A 150 57.13 24.93 25.61
C ARG A 150 56.91 24.52 27.07
N ARG A 151 56.70 25.48 27.97
CA ARG A 151 56.38 25.22 29.38
C ARG A 151 54.93 24.72 29.52
N ILE A 152 54.00 25.36 28.83
CA ILE A 152 52.59 24.95 28.76
C ILE A 152 52.46 23.53 28.18
N GLY A 153 53.15 23.24 27.08
CA GLY A 153 53.14 21.92 26.45
C GLY A 153 53.63 20.81 27.38
N ARG A 154 54.75 21.04 28.08
CA ARG A 154 55.26 20.10 29.10
C ARG A 154 54.28 19.91 30.26
N HIS A 155 53.66 20.99 30.75
CA HIS A 155 52.71 20.94 31.86
C HIS A 155 51.42 20.18 31.51
N LEU A 156 50.96 20.26 30.26
CA LEU A 156 49.73 19.62 29.79
C LEU A 156 49.96 18.30 29.04
N GLY A 157 51.22 17.86 28.89
CA GLY A 157 51.55 16.66 28.12
C GLY A 157 51.21 16.78 26.62
N ARG A 158 51.23 17.99 26.06
CA ARG A 158 50.91 18.26 24.64
C ARG A 158 52.11 18.88 23.92
N SER A 159 52.17 18.76 22.59
CA SER A 159 53.26 19.38 21.84
C SER A 159 53.16 20.92 21.88
N ASP A 160 54.31 21.57 21.89
CA ASP A 160 54.46 23.02 21.79
C ASP A 160 53.74 23.59 20.54
N MET A 161 53.74 22.85 19.44
CA MET A 161 53.04 23.21 18.20
C MET A 161 51.50 23.19 18.37
N VAL A 162 50.95 22.27 19.15
CA VAL A 162 49.49 22.24 19.45
C VAL A 162 49.11 23.43 20.32
N VAL A 163 49.93 23.77 21.33
CA VAL A 163 49.76 24.95 22.19
C VAL A 163 49.82 26.23 21.35
N ALA A 164 50.83 26.34 20.48
CA ALA A 164 51.00 27.50 19.59
C ALA A 164 49.80 27.67 18.65
N ARG A 165 49.34 26.58 18.00
CA ARG A 165 48.17 26.59 17.11
C ARG A 165 46.88 26.96 17.84
N CYS A 166 46.67 26.43 19.04
CA CYS A 166 45.51 26.76 19.86
C CYS A 166 45.50 28.24 20.25
N GLY A 167 46.64 28.76 20.74
CA GLY A 167 46.71 30.17 21.14
C GLY A 167 46.66 31.13 19.95
N GLN A 168 47.20 30.76 18.79
CA GLN A 168 47.05 31.56 17.57
C GLN A 168 45.58 31.61 17.13
N GLN A 169 44.87 30.49 17.20
CA GLN A 169 43.44 30.45 16.91
C GLN A 169 42.65 31.35 17.86
N TRP A 170 42.99 31.38 19.15
CA TRP A 170 42.36 32.26 20.13
C TRP A 170 42.65 33.75 19.84
N ILE A 171 43.90 34.13 19.53
CA ILE A 171 44.25 35.52 19.19
C ILE A 171 43.52 35.98 17.93
N THR A 172 43.44 35.13 16.90
CA THR A 172 42.86 35.52 15.60
C THR A 172 41.33 35.42 15.57
N GLU A 173 40.73 34.41 16.20
CA GLU A 173 39.28 34.15 16.12
C GLU A 173 38.51 34.45 17.42
N GLY A 174 39.20 34.69 18.54
CA GLY A 174 38.59 34.85 19.87
C GLY A 174 37.93 33.58 20.43
N ARG A 175 38.16 32.41 19.82
CA ARG A 175 37.46 31.16 20.16
C ARG A 175 38.25 30.30 21.13
N VAL A 176 37.55 29.79 22.14
CA VAL A 176 38.08 28.85 23.14
C VAL A 176 37.72 27.39 22.80
N TYR A 177 36.70 27.19 21.95
CA TYR A 177 36.19 25.87 21.56
C TYR A 177 36.57 25.52 20.11
N ARG A 178 36.51 24.22 19.80
CA ARG A 178 36.76 23.72 18.45
C ARG A 178 35.62 24.12 17.50
N ARG A 179 35.95 24.55 16.27
CA ARG A 179 34.98 24.71 15.19
C ARG A 179 34.35 23.36 14.83
N GLY A 180 33.02 23.30 14.80
CA GLY A 180 32.31 22.14 14.26
C GLY A 180 32.81 21.85 12.84
N GLY A 181 33.15 20.58 12.57
CA GLY A 181 33.54 20.19 11.21
C GLY A 181 32.37 20.43 10.25
N SER A 182 32.67 20.89 9.02
CA SER A 182 31.66 21.07 7.96
C SER A 182 30.99 19.75 7.54
N GLY A 183 31.55 18.61 7.96
CA GLY A 183 31.08 17.28 7.61
C GLY A 183 31.34 16.95 6.15
N ARG A 184 30.85 15.79 5.73
CA ARG A 184 30.94 15.37 4.32
C ARG A 184 29.95 16.19 3.49
N PRO A 185 30.38 16.79 2.35
CA PRO A 185 29.47 17.45 1.43
C PRO A 185 28.34 16.53 0.99
N ARG A 186 27.18 17.13 0.71
CA ARG A 186 25.99 16.41 0.24
C ARG A 186 26.25 15.84 -1.16
N ASN A 187 25.71 14.65 -1.43
CA ASN A 187 25.70 14.09 -2.79
C ASN A 187 24.68 14.78 -3.70
N THR A 188 23.76 15.56 -3.14
CA THR A 188 22.71 16.24 -3.90
C THR A 188 22.91 17.76 -3.87
N ASN A 189 22.48 18.40 -4.95
CA ASN A 189 22.46 19.85 -5.10
C ASN A 189 21.03 20.41 -4.91
N ASP A 190 20.90 21.71 -4.64
CA ASP A 190 19.63 22.37 -4.37
C ASP A 190 18.64 22.27 -5.53
N ARG A 191 19.13 22.21 -6.78
CA ARG A 191 18.29 22.00 -7.97
C ARG A 191 17.65 20.60 -7.97
N GLU A 192 18.40 19.59 -7.57
CA GLU A 192 17.92 18.21 -7.46
C GLU A 192 16.95 18.08 -6.29
N ASP A 193 17.28 18.65 -5.13
CA ASP A 193 16.41 18.63 -3.95
C ASP A 193 15.06 19.33 -4.24
N ARG A 194 15.08 20.44 -4.99
CA ARG A 194 13.85 21.09 -5.51
C ARG A 194 13.09 20.18 -6.47
N ALA A 195 13.77 19.42 -7.33
CA ALA A 195 13.12 18.50 -8.24
C ALA A 195 12.48 17.30 -7.52
N ILE A 196 13.19 16.70 -6.56
CA ILE A 196 12.68 15.64 -5.68
C ILE A 196 11.39 16.08 -5.01
N ARG A 197 11.40 17.28 -4.41
CA ARG A 197 10.22 17.84 -3.75
C ARG A 197 9.08 18.05 -4.74
N ARG A 198 9.36 18.65 -5.90
CA ARG A 198 8.33 18.95 -6.91
C ARG A 198 7.61 17.70 -7.37
N VAL A 199 8.36 16.66 -7.74
CA VAL A 199 7.79 15.38 -8.23
C VAL A 199 6.93 14.72 -7.15
N ALA A 200 7.41 14.69 -5.90
CA ALA A 200 6.66 14.10 -4.80
C ALA A 200 5.38 14.87 -4.46
N THR A 201 5.35 16.19 -4.62
CA THR A 201 4.16 17.01 -4.37
C THR A 201 3.18 16.98 -5.54
N SER A 202 3.65 17.01 -6.79
CA SER A 202 2.79 17.02 -7.97
C SER A 202 2.09 15.67 -8.20
N ALA A 203 2.78 14.57 -7.89
CA ALA A 203 2.24 13.22 -8.01
C ALA A 203 2.55 12.42 -6.73
N PRO A 204 1.69 12.53 -5.70
CA PRO A 204 1.96 11.96 -4.37
C PRO A 204 2.16 10.44 -4.33
N THR A 205 1.66 9.69 -5.32
CA THR A 205 1.79 8.23 -5.43
C THR A 205 3.11 7.77 -6.05
N THR A 206 3.97 8.69 -6.49
CA THR A 206 5.19 8.38 -7.23
C THR A 206 6.18 7.58 -6.39
N SER A 207 6.73 6.50 -6.95
CA SER A 207 7.74 5.68 -6.27
C SER A 207 9.12 6.38 -6.25
N LEU A 208 9.97 6.02 -5.29
CA LEU A 208 11.35 6.55 -5.22
C LEU A 208 12.15 6.29 -6.51
N ALA A 209 11.95 5.12 -7.13
CA ALA A 209 12.60 4.78 -8.39
C ALA A 209 12.11 5.67 -9.54
N SER A 210 10.83 6.04 -9.55
CA SER A 210 10.32 6.99 -10.53
C SER A 210 10.86 8.40 -10.25
N ILE A 211 10.91 8.85 -8.99
CA ILE A 211 11.52 10.14 -8.64
C ILE A 211 12.98 10.19 -9.10
N GLN A 212 13.76 9.14 -8.88
CA GLN A 212 15.15 9.03 -9.32
C GLN A 212 15.32 9.16 -10.84
N ARG A 213 14.40 8.57 -11.63
CA ARG A 213 14.41 8.66 -13.10
C ARG A 213 14.05 10.05 -13.64
N HIS A 214 13.26 10.83 -12.91
CA HIS A 214 12.83 12.18 -13.32
C HIS A 214 13.72 13.29 -12.78
N LEU A 215 14.91 12.96 -12.27
CA LEU A 215 15.88 13.97 -11.84
C LEU A 215 16.51 14.66 -13.06
N PRO A 216 16.79 15.97 -12.95
CA PRO A 216 17.51 16.66 -14.01
C PRO A 216 18.92 16.08 -14.17
N PRO A 217 19.50 16.14 -15.39
CA PRO A 217 20.89 15.72 -15.59
C PRO A 217 21.82 16.52 -14.69
N SER A 218 22.78 15.82 -14.09
CA SER A 218 23.68 16.35 -13.08
C SER A 218 25.07 15.77 -13.24
N ARG A 219 26.08 16.54 -12.83
CA ARG A 219 27.47 16.05 -12.75
C ARG A 219 27.70 15.18 -11.50
N HIS A 220 26.76 15.20 -10.55
CA HIS A 220 26.83 14.36 -9.36
C HIS A 220 26.38 12.93 -9.66
N PRO A 221 26.94 11.91 -8.97
CA PRO A 221 26.45 10.55 -9.05
C PRO A 221 24.96 10.47 -8.69
N VAL A 222 24.22 9.66 -9.44
CA VAL A 222 22.78 9.50 -9.25
C VAL A 222 22.48 9.17 -7.78
N PRO A 223 21.64 9.96 -7.10
CA PRO A 223 21.37 9.73 -5.68
C PRO A 223 20.64 8.40 -5.47
N SER A 224 21.05 7.67 -4.44
CA SER A 224 20.36 6.46 -4.02
C SER A 224 18.91 6.75 -3.59
N ARG A 225 18.06 5.72 -3.63
CA ARG A 225 16.67 5.81 -3.14
C ARG A 225 16.60 6.25 -1.67
N GLU A 226 17.58 5.86 -0.85
CA GLU A 226 17.67 6.28 0.55
C GLU A 226 17.97 7.77 0.68
N THR A 227 18.89 8.29 -0.14
CA THR A 227 19.20 9.71 -0.19
C THR A 227 17.93 10.51 -0.54
N ILE A 228 17.18 10.08 -1.55
CA ILE A 228 15.92 10.74 -1.95
C ILE A 228 14.90 10.69 -0.80
N ARG A 229 14.74 9.55 -0.12
CA ARG A 229 13.83 9.42 1.03
C ARG A 229 14.22 10.36 2.17
N ARG A 230 15.52 10.48 2.46
CA ARG A 230 16.02 11.42 3.48
C ARG A 230 15.68 12.86 3.11
N ARG A 231 15.87 13.26 1.84
CA ARG A 231 15.48 14.61 1.36
C ARG A 231 14.00 14.90 1.51
N LEU A 232 13.15 13.94 1.18
CA LEU A 232 11.71 14.07 1.40
C LEU A 232 11.38 14.19 2.88
N THR A 233 12.07 13.43 3.73
CA THR A 233 11.86 13.46 5.18
C THR A 233 12.31 14.78 5.81
N GLU A 234 13.41 15.37 5.35
CA GLU A 234 13.91 16.69 5.77
C GLU A 234 12.86 17.78 5.53
N VAL A 235 12.13 17.72 4.41
CA VAL A 235 11.02 18.64 4.14
C VAL A 235 9.70 18.23 4.78
N GLY A 236 9.65 17.15 5.56
CA GLY A 236 8.46 16.65 6.27
C GLY A 236 7.51 15.77 5.44
N LEU A 237 7.89 15.39 4.22
CA LEU A 237 7.14 14.45 3.39
C LEU A 237 7.53 13.02 3.73
N ARG A 238 6.53 12.21 4.11
CA ARG A 238 6.74 10.79 4.43
C ARG A 238 5.81 9.90 3.62
N SER A 239 6.28 8.69 3.31
CA SER A 239 5.46 7.66 2.66
C SER A 239 4.44 7.11 3.66
N ARG A 240 3.16 7.37 3.42
CA ARG A 240 2.05 6.95 4.29
C ARG A 240 1.01 6.16 3.48
N ARG A 241 0.16 5.39 4.17
CA ARG A 241 -1.02 4.79 3.52
C ARG A 241 -2.07 5.89 3.27
N PRO A 242 -2.68 5.94 2.07
CA PRO A 242 -3.77 6.87 1.80
C PRO A 242 -5.02 6.48 2.58
N LEU A 243 -5.89 7.46 2.80
CA LEU A 243 -7.25 7.18 3.27
C LEU A 243 -8.08 6.72 2.08
N ARG A 244 -8.74 5.57 2.21
CA ARG A 244 -9.61 5.04 1.16
C ARG A 244 -11.05 5.43 1.45
N ARG A 245 -11.75 6.00 0.48
CA ARG A 245 -13.16 6.41 0.61
C ARG A 245 -13.96 5.96 -0.59
N LEU A 246 -15.25 5.72 -0.36
CA LEU A 246 -16.20 5.57 -1.47
C LEU A 246 -16.36 6.93 -2.15
N PRO A 247 -16.36 6.99 -3.50
CA PRO A 247 -16.67 8.22 -4.22
C PRO A 247 -18.13 8.59 -3.97
N LEU A 248 -18.36 9.61 -3.15
CA LEU A 248 -19.69 10.14 -2.87
C LEU A 248 -19.88 11.46 -3.61
N THR A 249 -20.85 11.48 -4.52
CA THR A 249 -21.34 12.71 -5.16
C THR A 249 -21.93 13.65 -4.10
N PRO A 250 -21.97 14.97 -4.36
CA PRO A 250 -22.63 15.92 -3.46
C PRO A 250 -24.07 15.52 -3.13
N HIS A 251 -24.80 15.02 -4.12
CA HIS A 251 -26.16 14.50 -3.93
C HIS A 251 -26.21 13.32 -2.97
N HIS A 252 -25.33 12.31 -3.13
CA HIS A 252 -25.27 11.18 -2.20
C HIS A 252 -24.93 11.62 -0.76
N ARG A 253 -24.09 12.65 -0.59
CA ARG A 253 -23.79 13.22 0.73
C ARG A 253 -25.03 13.85 1.35
N GLN A 254 -25.78 14.60 0.56
CA GLN A 254 -27.03 15.22 1.00
C GLN A 254 -28.07 14.18 1.41
N CYS A 255 -28.36 13.20 0.56
CA CYS A 255 -29.30 12.12 0.88
C CYS A 255 -28.90 11.36 2.15
N ARG A 256 -27.59 11.11 2.35
CA ARG A 256 -27.09 10.48 3.58
C ARG A 256 -27.30 11.36 4.80
N LEU A 257 -27.05 12.67 4.71
CA LEU A 257 -27.31 13.61 5.80
C LEU A 257 -28.80 13.69 6.13
N ASP A 258 -29.66 13.77 5.12
CA ASP A 258 -31.11 13.83 5.31
C ASP A 258 -31.68 12.52 5.86
N PHE A 259 -31.06 11.38 5.54
CA PHE A 259 -31.37 10.11 6.19
C PHE A 259 -30.98 10.10 7.68
N CYS A 260 -29.78 10.60 8.01
CA CYS A 260 -29.27 10.58 9.38
C CYS A 260 -29.95 11.60 10.30
N ARG A 261 -30.28 12.81 9.80
CA ARG A 261 -30.80 13.93 10.61
C ARG A 261 -32.04 13.54 11.45
N PRO A 262 -33.13 12.99 10.87
CA PRO A 262 -34.32 12.59 11.66
C PRO A 262 -34.06 11.41 12.59
N ARG A 263 -32.99 10.64 12.36
CA ARG A 263 -32.64 9.42 13.10
C ARG A 263 -31.54 9.66 14.13
N ALA A 264 -31.06 10.89 14.27
CA ALA A 264 -30.03 11.26 15.24
C ALA A 264 -30.54 11.16 16.69
N THR A 265 -31.85 11.31 16.89
CA THR A 265 -32.53 11.23 18.19
C THR A 265 -33.14 9.86 18.47
N TRP A 266 -32.99 8.89 17.56
CA TRP A 266 -33.56 7.55 17.72
C TRP A 266 -32.94 6.81 18.90
N SER A 267 -33.80 6.20 19.71
CA SER A 267 -33.41 5.38 20.85
C SER A 267 -32.99 3.97 20.41
N VAL A 268 -32.35 3.21 21.32
CA VAL A 268 -31.99 1.81 21.07
C VAL A 268 -33.23 0.98 20.69
N THR A 269 -34.39 1.26 21.29
CA THR A 269 -35.65 0.57 20.97
C THR A 269 -36.17 0.87 19.58
N ASP A 270 -35.90 2.06 19.04
CA ASP A 270 -36.25 2.40 17.66
C ASP A 270 -35.36 1.64 16.67
N TRP A 271 -34.06 1.56 16.97
CA TRP A 271 -33.12 0.78 16.17
C TRP A 271 -33.38 -0.72 16.18
N ARG A 272 -33.95 -1.28 17.26
CA ARG A 272 -34.34 -2.70 17.33
C ARG A 272 -35.39 -3.10 16.29
N ARG A 273 -36.19 -2.15 15.81
CA ARG A 273 -37.22 -2.38 14.78
C ARG A 273 -36.64 -2.41 13.37
N VAL A 274 -35.37 -2.03 13.20
CA VAL A 274 -34.70 -1.98 11.90
C VAL A 274 -33.97 -3.30 11.63
N VAL A 275 -34.23 -3.87 10.45
CA VAL A 275 -33.43 -4.95 9.89
C VAL A 275 -32.44 -4.35 8.91
N PHE A 276 -31.14 -4.60 9.13
CA PHE A 276 -30.09 -4.20 8.20
C PHE A 276 -29.77 -5.37 7.29
N SER A 277 -30.06 -5.25 6.01
CA SER A 277 -29.63 -6.21 4.98
C SER A 277 -28.58 -5.58 4.08
N ASP A 278 -27.56 -6.35 3.70
CA ASP A 278 -26.58 -5.91 2.71
C ASP A 278 -26.12 -7.08 1.83
N GLU A 279 -25.60 -6.72 0.66
CA GLU A 279 -24.99 -7.62 -0.30
C GLU A 279 -23.46 -7.44 -0.25
N SER A 280 -22.76 -8.44 0.28
CA SER A 280 -21.30 -8.45 0.34
C SER A 280 -20.71 -9.28 -0.79
N ARG A 281 -19.81 -8.67 -1.58
CA ARG A 281 -19.04 -9.35 -2.62
C ARG A 281 -17.65 -9.71 -2.13
N PHE A 282 -17.32 -11.00 -2.14
CA PHE A 282 -15.99 -11.54 -1.87
C PHE A 282 -15.24 -11.72 -3.19
N SER A 283 -14.31 -10.80 -3.47
CA SER A 283 -13.49 -10.81 -4.69
C SER A 283 -12.46 -11.95 -4.67
N LEU A 284 -12.27 -12.61 -5.82
CA LEU A 284 -11.21 -13.60 -6.05
C LEU A 284 -9.85 -12.97 -6.34
N SER A 285 -9.84 -11.70 -6.77
CA SER A 285 -8.64 -10.87 -6.84
C SER A 285 -8.61 -9.88 -5.68
N ALA A 286 -7.51 -9.88 -4.92
CA ALA A 286 -7.29 -8.93 -3.85
C ALA A 286 -6.60 -7.68 -4.39
N ASP A 287 -7.16 -6.50 -4.09
CA ASP A 287 -6.39 -5.26 -4.09
C ASP A 287 -5.35 -5.39 -2.98
N ASP A 288 -4.07 -5.39 -3.33
CA ASP A 288 -2.95 -5.61 -2.40
C ASP A 288 -2.79 -4.49 -1.36
N HIS A 289 -3.53 -3.39 -1.54
CA HIS A 289 -3.53 -2.21 -0.70
C HIS A 289 -2.13 -1.64 -0.44
N ARG A 290 -1.19 -1.86 -1.38
CA ARG A 290 0.22 -1.44 -1.24
C ARG A 290 0.47 0.01 -1.64
N THR A 291 -0.50 0.67 -2.28
CA THR A 291 -0.39 2.08 -2.65
C THR A 291 0.01 2.95 -1.46
N ARG A 292 1.04 3.78 -1.68
CA ARG A 292 1.55 4.75 -0.72
C ARG A 292 1.44 6.15 -1.32
N VAL A 293 1.32 7.15 -0.46
CA VAL A 293 1.32 8.57 -0.83
C VAL A 293 2.36 9.33 -0.01
N TRP A 294 3.07 10.26 -0.65
CA TRP A 294 3.92 11.25 0.00
C TRP A 294 3.05 12.38 0.52
N ARG A 295 3.00 12.54 1.85
CA ARG A 295 2.25 13.63 2.49
C ARG A 295 2.85 14.01 3.83
N ARG A 296 2.49 15.19 4.34
CA ARG A 296 2.83 15.62 5.70
C ARG A 296 1.95 14.93 6.74
N SER A 297 2.36 15.04 8.00
CA SER A 297 1.45 14.71 9.11
C SER A 297 0.23 15.65 9.10
N GLY A 298 -0.92 15.20 9.58
CA GLY A 298 -2.17 15.97 9.59
C GLY A 298 -2.96 15.96 8.27
N GLN A 299 -2.32 15.82 7.12
CA GLN A 299 -2.98 15.85 5.79
C GLN A 299 -3.66 14.53 5.39
N ARG A 300 -4.23 13.77 6.33
CA ARG A 300 -4.81 12.44 6.02
C ARG A 300 -6.14 12.54 5.27
N SER A 301 -6.94 13.54 5.58
CA SER A 301 -8.30 13.76 5.06
C SER A 301 -8.35 14.68 3.83
N ASP A 302 -7.21 15.21 3.41
CA ASP A 302 -7.11 16.06 2.23
C ASP A 302 -7.43 15.23 0.97
N PRO A 303 -8.37 15.68 0.12
CA PRO A 303 -8.75 15.00 -1.13
C PRO A 303 -7.56 14.61 -2.02
N ALA A 304 -6.49 15.40 -2.05
CA ALA A 304 -5.32 15.13 -2.89
C ALA A 304 -4.59 13.82 -2.52
N PHE A 305 -4.78 13.30 -1.30
CA PHE A 305 -4.13 12.08 -0.81
C PHE A 305 -5.11 10.94 -0.51
N ILE A 306 -6.38 11.12 -0.87
CA ILE A 306 -7.43 10.10 -0.75
C ILE A 306 -7.42 9.24 -2.01
N VAL A 307 -7.54 7.93 -1.82
CA VAL A 307 -7.75 6.99 -2.92
C VAL A 307 -9.21 6.56 -2.92
N GLU A 308 -9.87 6.73 -4.05
CA GLU A 308 -11.24 6.27 -4.21
C GLU A 308 -11.27 4.74 -4.31
N ARG A 309 -12.16 4.12 -3.54
CA ARG A 309 -12.43 2.69 -3.61
C ARG A 309 -13.61 2.50 -4.56
N HIS A 310 -13.34 2.03 -5.77
CA HIS A 310 -14.38 1.52 -6.66
C HIS A 310 -14.77 0.10 -6.24
N THR A 311 -16.07 -0.15 -6.11
CA THR A 311 -16.63 -1.43 -5.63
C THR A 311 -16.87 -2.45 -6.74
N ALA A 312 -16.81 -2.02 -8.00
CA ALA A 312 -17.10 -2.87 -9.15
C ALA A 312 -15.82 -3.11 -9.94
N ILE A 313 -15.53 -4.38 -10.28
CA ILE A 313 -14.87 -4.88 -11.52
C ILE A 313 -14.25 -6.29 -11.28
N SER A 314 -13.95 -6.71 -10.05
CA SER A 314 -13.35 -8.03 -9.80
C SER A 314 -14.35 -9.20 -9.84
N GLN A 315 -13.93 -10.34 -10.38
CA GLN A 315 -14.64 -11.62 -10.22
C GLN A 315 -14.74 -11.95 -8.73
N GLY A 316 -15.87 -12.51 -8.29
CA GLY A 316 -16.16 -12.70 -6.88
C GLY A 316 -17.49 -13.37 -6.62
N VAL A 317 -17.61 -13.95 -5.43
CA VAL A 317 -18.85 -14.55 -4.92
C VAL A 317 -19.64 -13.47 -4.21
N THR A 318 -20.93 -13.39 -4.49
CA THR A 318 -21.81 -12.45 -3.83
C THR A 318 -22.66 -13.15 -2.78
N VAL A 319 -22.71 -12.57 -1.60
CA VAL A 319 -23.34 -13.14 -0.40
C VAL A 319 -24.29 -12.11 0.17
N TRP A 320 -25.52 -12.52 0.40
CA TRP A 320 -26.53 -11.71 1.06
C TRP A 320 -26.60 -12.07 2.54
N GLY A 321 -26.75 -11.06 3.39
CA GLY A 321 -26.94 -11.24 4.82
C GLY A 321 -27.88 -10.17 5.39
N ALA A 322 -28.52 -10.50 6.50
CA ALA A 322 -29.33 -9.56 7.26
C ALA A 322 -29.08 -9.72 8.77
N ILE A 323 -29.11 -8.61 9.49
CA ILE A 323 -28.97 -8.54 10.95
C ILE A 323 -30.10 -7.70 11.53
N SER A 324 -30.64 -8.11 12.68
CA SER A 324 -31.65 -7.39 13.46
C SER A 324 -31.22 -7.31 14.92
N GLY A 325 -31.69 -6.28 15.62
CA GLY A 325 -31.38 -6.06 17.04
C GLY A 325 -32.32 -6.77 18.02
N THR A 326 -33.20 -7.67 17.54
CA THR A 326 -34.21 -8.34 18.36
C THR A 326 -33.55 -9.34 19.30
N HIS A 327 -33.67 -9.08 20.61
CA HIS A 327 -33.36 -10.00 21.69
C HIS A 327 -34.70 -10.32 22.35
N ASP A 328 -35.35 -11.41 21.94
CA ASP A 328 -36.66 -11.73 22.49
C ASP A 328 -36.50 -12.70 23.68
N HIS A 329 -36.88 -12.22 24.85
CA HIS A 329 -37.60 -13.05 25.81
C HIS A 329 -39.00 -13.27 25.22
N LEU A 330 -39.26 -14.51 24.76
CA LEU A 330 -40.55 -15.25 24.68
C LEU A 330 -40.54 -16.30 23.57
#